data_AF-A0A0D3DAK7-F1
#
_entry.id   AF-A0A0D3DAK7-F1
#
_cell.length_a   1.000
_cell.length_b   1.000
_cell.length_c   1.000
_cell.angle_alpha   90.00
_cell.angle_beta   90.00
_cell.angle_gamma   90.00
#
_symmetry.space_group_name_H-M   'P 1'
#
loop_
_entity.id
_entity.type
_entity.pdbx_description
1 polymer ?
#
loop_
_entity_poly.entity_id
_entity_poly.type
_entity_poly.pdbx_seq_one_letter_code
_entity_poly.pdbx_strand_id
1 'polypeptide(L)'
;MVMKTIPKSYTVAAVASFIVLVTYLALFSSVSDLQLIPSLSSSQGTSLQQTWESRTIRIDQAPQEMTSSTITCDRSHTDYDLCSINGTCSLDQRTGTLALMDPISSTSAPIVEKIRPYPRKTDNWVMPRIKELTLTSGTLVYTRSCDITHDSPAIVFSAGGYTGSIYHDFIDGFIPLFITANSIYPDHDFIIVVVNPKEWWMPRYMDVLGAFTKHKTILLENENASSITHCFTSAFVGLISHGPMLIDPIRLPNSKSLVDFHNLLDKAYNTNLSTLESQKPRLILVSRYGNVGRVILNEKHIKEMLEDVGFEVIIFRPSKTTSLKEAYKLIKSSHGMVGVHGAALTHLLFLRPGSVLVQIVPLGLGWVAKTCFEYPAKGMELEYTEYRVNVGESSLVEKYSKDDLVLKDPIAYRGVDWNATKMNVYLKEQDVRLDVNRFREHMNKAYEKAKTFMDIDG
;
A
#
# COMPACT_ATOMS: atom_id res chain seq x y z
N MET A 1 29.01 -35.80 -47.64
CA MET A 1 28.14 -34.70 -47.17
C MET A 1 27.69 -35.05 -45.76
N VAL A 2 28.40 -34.57 -44.74
CA VAL A 2 28.15 -34.93 -43.34
C VAL A 2 27.29 -33.83 -42.71
N MET A 3 26.02 -34.14 -42.44
CA MET A 3 25.13 -33.25 -41.67
C MET A 3 25.57 -33.26 -40.20
N LYS A 4 26.16 -32.15 -39.75
CA LYS A 4 26.39 -31.88 -38.33
C LYS A 4 25.04 -31.61 -37.66
N THR A 5 24.64 -32.48 -36.74
CA THR A 5 23.55 -32.26 -35.80
C THR A 5 23.96 -31.21 -34.75
N ILE A 6 23.22 -30.10 -34.70
CA ILE A 6 23.36 -29.05 -33.69
C ILE A 6 22.73 -29.55 -32.38
N PRO A 7 23.36 -29.37 -31.21
CA PRO A 7 22.86 -29.91 -29.95
C PRO A 7 21.66 -29.11 -29.42
N LYS A 8 20.65 -29.84 -28.92
CA LYS A 8 19.38 -29.35 -28.36
C LYS A 8 19.49 -28.48 -27.09
N SER A 9 20.69 -28.10 -26.63
CA SER A 9 20.85 -27.27 -25.42
C SER A 9 20.65 -25.77 -25.69
N TYR A 10 20.87 -25.31 -26.92
CA TYR A 10 20.73 -23.89 -27.27
C TYR A 10 19.27 -23.42 -27.33
N THR A 11 18.33 -24.31 -27.63
CA THR A 11 16.90 -23.98 -27.67
C THR A 11 16.28 -23.83 -26.29
N VAL A 12 16.71 -24.61 -25.29
CA VAL A 12 16.21 -24.48 -23.91
C VAL A 12 16.74 -23.22 -23.25
N ALA A 13 18.01 -22.87 -23.47
CA ALA A 13 18.61 -21.62 -22.95
C ALA A 13 18.01 -20.37 -23.61
N ALA A 14 17.71 -20.41 -24.91
CA ALA A 14 17.03 -19.31 -25.62
C ALA A 14 15.58 -19.13 -25.18
N VAL A 15 14.84 -20.23 -24.95
CA VAL A 15 13.46 -20.18 -24.43
C VAL A 15 13.43 -19.71 -22.98
N ALA A 16 14.37 -20.15 -22.13
CA ALA A 16 14.50 -19.64 -20.76
C ALA A 16 14.86 -18.15 -20.72
N SER A 17 15.76 -17.70 -21.61
CA SER A 17 16.13 -16.28 -21.72
C SER A 17 14.98 -15.43 -22.27
N PHE A 18 14.16 -15.98 -23.17
CA PHE A 18 12.97 -15.31 -23.69
C PHE A 18 11.86 -15.23 -22.63
N ILE A 19 11.65 -16.28 -21.82
CA ILE A 19 10.69 -16.26 -20.70
C ILE A 19 11.17 -15.31 -19.60
N VAL A 20 12.47 -15.26 -19.30
CA VAL A 20 13.05 -14.27 -18.38
C VAL A 20 12.93 -12.85 -18.95
N LEU A 21 13.16 -12.64 -20.24
CA LEU A 21 12.99 -11.32 -20.87
C LEU A 21 11.52 -10.89 -20.92
N VAL A 22 10.58 -11.80 -21.18
CA VAL A 22 9.13 -11.52 -21.18
C VAL A 22 8.60 -11.28 -19.77
N THR A 23 9.08 -12.03 -18.76
CA THR A 23 8.75 -11.75 -17.35
C THR A 23 9.42 -10.47 -16.84
N TYR A 24 10.63 -10.16 -17.32
CA TYR A 24 11.34 -8.90 -17.05
C TYR A 24 10.67 -7.70 -17.74
N LEU A 25 10.14 -7.84 -18.95
CA LEU A 25 9.36 -6.80 -19.63
C LEU A 25 7.93 -6.67 -19.07
N ALA A 26 7.33 -7.76 -18.58
CA ALA A 26 6.01 -7.77 -17.93
C ALA A 26 6.03 -7.20 -16.50
N LEU A 27 7.17 -7.23 -15.81
CA LEU A 27 7.37 -6.54 -14.53
C LEU A 27 7.51 -5.02 -14.69
N PHE A 28 7.79 -4.53 -15.91
CA PHE A 28 8.17 -3.14 -16.16
C PHE A 28 7.21 -2.38 -17.07
N SER A 29 6.22 -3.03 -17.69
CA SER A 29 5.18 -2.35 -18.49
C SER A 29 4.04 -1.72 -17.67
N SER A 30 4.07 -1.85 -16.33
CA SER A 30 2.88 -1.76 -15.48
C SER A 30 2.72 -0.47 -14.66
N VAL A 31 3.35 0.63 -15.08
CA VAL A 31 2.72 1.94 -14.83
C VAL A 31 2.55 2.55 -16.19
N SER A 32 1.31 2.61 -16.62
CA SER A 32 0.79 3.40 -17.72
C SER A 32 -0.65 3.63 -17.29
N ASP A 33 -1.08 4.89 -17.39
CA ASP A 33 -2.42 5.38 -17.04
C ASP A 33 -2.59 5.89 -15.60
N LEU A 34 -1.96 7.04 -15.34
CA LEU A 34 -2.50 8.03 -14.40
C LEU A 34 -3.02 9.22 -15.22
N GLN A 35 -4.24 9.13 -15.72
CA GLN A 35 -5.06 10.25 -16.20
C GLN A 35 -6.19 10.42 -15.16
N LEU A 36 -6.60 11.58 -14.62
CA LEU A 36 -6.38 13.00 -14.88
C LEU A 36 -6.74 13.76 -13.58
N ILE A 37 -6.01 14.82 -13.24
CA ILE A 37 -6.58 16.00 -12.55
C ILE A 37 -6.30 17.17 -13.51
N PRO A 38 -7.31 17.90 -14.00
CA PRO A 38 -7.06 19.09 -14.81
C PRO A 38 -6.43 20.18 -13.93
N SER A 39 -5.19 20.58 -14.24
CA SER A 39 -4.57 21.77 -13.64
C SER A 39 -5.13 23.03 -14.30
N LEU A 40 -5.80 23.88 -13.53
CA LEU A 40 -6.09 25.26 -13.96
C LEU A 40 -4.77 26.02 -14.12
N SER A 41 -4.60 26.63 -15.30
CA SER A 41 -3.53 27.57 -15.60
C SER A 41 -3.71 28.88 -14.83
N SER A 42 -2.60 29.42 -14.35
CA SER A 42 -2.49 30.68 -13.63
C SER A 42 -2.93 31.89 -14.45
N SER A 43 -3.77 32.74 -13.85
CA SER A 43 -3.82 34.17 -14.14
C SER A 43 -3.96 34.96 -12.84
N GLN A 44 -3.64 36.24 -12.93
CA GLN A 44 -3.15 37.14 -11.88
C GLN A 44 -4.08 37.38 -10.69
N GLY A 45 -3.46 37.87 -9.60
CA GLY A 45 -4.03 37.90 -8.26
C GLY A 45 -5.30 38.72 -8.07
N THR A 46 -6.08 38.28 -7.09
CA THR A 46 -6.79 39.08 -6.08
C THR A 46 -7.35 38.08 -5.06
N SER A 47 -7.33 38.46 -3.79
CA SER A 47 -7.86 37.66 -2.68
C SER A 47 -9.33 37.34 -2.90
N LEU A 48 -9.68 36.06 -3.00
CA LEU A 48 -11.05 35.59 -2.87
C LEU A 48 -11.09 34.37 -1.96
N GLN A 49 -11.50 34.65 -0.73
CA GLN A 49 -11.89 33.71 0.31
C GLN A 49 -13.15 32.98 -0.17
N GLN A 50 -13.00 31.78 -0.72
CA GLN A 50 -14.15 30.94 -1.09
C GLN A 50 -14.65 30.20 0.16
N THR A 51 -15.61 30.82 0.83
CA THR A 51 -16.52 30.18 1.77
C THR A 51 -17.28 29.06 1.07
N TRP A 52 -17.05 27.81 1.47
CA TRP A 52 -17.95 26.71 1.14
C TRP A 52 -19.11 26.71 2.15
N GLU A 53 -20.27 27.16 1.70
CA GLU A 53 -21.52 27.09 2.47
C GLU A 53 -21.88 25.62 2.72
N SER A 54 -21.92 25.24 4.00
CA SER A 54 -22.43 23.97 4.46
C SER A 54 -23.93 23.87 4.19
N ARG A 55 -24.35 23.01 3.26
CA ARG A 55 -25.74 22.53 3.24
C ARG A 55 -25.91 21.50 4.33
N THR A 56 -26.39 21.95 5.49
CA THR A 56 -26.93 21.08 6.53
C THR A 56 -28.20 20.42 6.01
N ILE A 57 -28.11 19.14 5.63
CA ILE A 57 -29.29 18.31 5.40
C ILE A 57 -29.78 17.87 6.78
N ARG A 58 -30.87 18.48 7.27
CA ARG A 58 -31.63 17.92 8.39
C ARG A 58 -32.40 16.72 7.86
N ILE A 59 -32.08 15.53 8.37
CA ILE A 59 -32.90 14.34 8.19
C ILE A 59 -33.75 14.20 9.46
N ASP A 60 -34.96 14.77 9.44
CA ASP A 60 -36.04 14.37 10.33
C ASP A 60 -36.89 13.33 9.59
N GLN A 61 -36.66 12.04 9.83
CA GLN A 61 -37.65 11.00 9.55
C GLN A 61 -37.64 9.93 10.65
N ALA A 62 -38.84 9.73 11.22
CA ALA A 62 -39.19 8.71 12.21
C ALA A 62 -39.02 7.28 11.63
N PRO A 63 -38.93 6.24 12.49
CA PRO A 63 -38.43 4.93 12.09
C PRO A 63 -39.46 4.20 11.19
N GLN A 64 -39.08 3.95 9.94
CA GLN A 64 -39.82 3.04 9.08
C GLN A 64 -39.32 1.61 9.26
N GLU A 65 -40.30 0.70 9.31
CA GLU A 65 -40.20 -0.73 9.54
C GLU A 65 -39.25 -1.46 8.57
N MET A 66 -38.65 -2.55 9.08
CA MET A 66 -37.73 -3.45 8.39
C MET A 66 -38.26 -3.94 7.03
N THR A 67 -37.52 -3.69 5.95
CA THR A 67 -37.74 -4.35 4.66
C THR A 67 -36.45 -4.94 4.07
N SER A 68 -36.49 -6.27 3.89
CA SER A 68 -35.73 -7.12 2.96
C SER A 68 -34.20 -7.16 3.05
N SER A 69 -33.68 -8.37 3.33
CA SER A 69 -32.29 -8.75 3.12
C SER A 69 -31.92 -8.60 1.64
N THR A 70 -31.12 -7.60 1.31
CA THR A 70 -30.78 -7.21 -0.07
C THR A 70 -29.28 -7.24 -0.31
N ILE A 71 -28.90 -7.69 -1.51
CA ILE A 71 -27.55 -7.53 -2.04
C ILE A 71 -27.50 -6.15 -2.71
N THR A 72 -26.52 -5.32 -2.32
CA THR A 72 -26.36 -3.96 -2.87
C THR A 72 -24.93 -3.76 -3.33
N CYS A 73 -24.73 -3.15 -4.51
CA CYS A 73 -23.42 -2.78 -5.02
C CYS A 73 -23.37 -1.30 -5.39
N ASP A 74 -22.39 -0.58 -4.85
CA ASP A 74 -22.05 0.79 -5.24
C ASP A 74 -20.81 0.77 -6.13
N ARG A 75 -20.97 1.36 -7.32
CA ARG A 75 -19.95 1.45 -8.37
C ARG A 75 -19.63 2.89 -8.77
N SER A 76 -20.12 3.86 -7.99
CA SER A 76 -20.04 5.29 -8.29
C SER A 76 -18.65 5.88 -8.03
N HIS A 77 -17.88 5.29 -7.12
CA HIS A 77 -16.52 5.74 -6.83
C HIS A 77 -15.57 5.43 -8.01
N THR A 78 -14.61 6.32 -8.25
CA THR A 78 -13.66 6.20 -9.38
C THR A 78 -12.68 5.05 -9.19
N ASP A 79 -12.28 4.80 -7.95
CA ASP A 79 -11.14 3.92 -7.65
C ASP A 79 -11.53 2.51 -7.16
N TYR A 80 -12.76 2.27 -6.74
CA TYR A 80 -13.17 0.99 -6.16
C TYR A 80 -14.66 0.73 -6.34
N ASP A 81 -15.02 -0.56 -6.34
CA ASP A 81 -16.40 -1.04 -6.23
C ASP A 81 -16.61 -1.63 -4.84
N LEU A 82 -17.82 -1.46 -4.30
CA LEU A 82 -18.23 -2.01 -3.02
C LEU A 82 -19.51 -2.79 -3.21
N CYS A 83 -19.62 -3.96 -2.59
CA CYS A 83 -20.88 -4.68 -2.47
C CYS A 83 -21.12 -5.12 -1.04
N SER A 84 -22.40 -5.27 -0.67
CA SER A 84 -22.82 -5.78 0.64
C SER A 84 -23.94 -6.80 0.48
N ILE A 85 -23.98 -7.77 1.39
CA ILE A 85 -25.09 -8.69 1.60
C ILE A 85 -25.64 -8.41 2.99
N ASN A 86 -26.85 -7.84 3.06
CA ASN A 86 -27.51 -7.55 4.33
C ASN A 86 -28.35 -8.76 4.74
N GLY A 87 -27.82 -9.60 5.61
CA GLY A 87 -28.46 -10.83 6.09
C GLY A 87 -27.55 -12.04 5.99
N THR A 88 -27.97 -13.14 6.63
CA THR A 88 -27.17 -14.35 6.71
C THR A 88 -26.76 -14.82 5.33
N CYS A 89 -25.48 -15.08 5.11
CA CYS A 89 -24.97 -15.48 3.81
C CYS A 89 -23.93 -16.58 3.94
N SER A 90 -23.88 -17.46 2.94
CA SER A 90 -22.86 -18.48 2.80
C SER A 90 -21.77 -18.04 1.82
N LEU A 91 -20.57 -18.55 2.00
CA LEU A 91 -19.42 -18.38 1.13
C LEU A 91 -18.88 -19.76 0.76
N ASP A 92 -19.03 -20.13 -0.51
CA ASP A 92 -18.38 -21.30 -1.10
C ASP A 92 -16.95 -20.90 -1.48
N GLN A 93 -15.96 -21.39 -0.72
CA GLN A 93 -14.54 -21.05 -0.93
C GLN A 93 -14.01 -21.45 -2.30
N ARG A 94 -14.51 -22.58 -2.85
CA ARG A 94 -14.04 -23.11 -4.13
C ARG A 94 -14.43 -22.18 -5.26
N THR A 95 -15.71 -21.79 -5.30
CA THR A 95 -16.24 -20.95 -6.37
C THR A 95 -16.00 -19.46 -6.14
N GLY A 96 -15.80 -19.03 -4.88
CA GLY A 96 -15.80 -17.60 -4.53
C GLY A 96 -17.18 -16.98 -4.64
N THR A 97 -18.23 -17.76 -4.39
CA THR A 97 -19.62 -17.31 -4.44
C THR A 97 -20.12 -17.01 -3.04
N LEU A 98 -20.54 -15.77 -2.79
CA LEU A 98 -21.31 -15.40 -1.62
C LEU A 98 -22.79 -15.45 -1.95
N ALA A 99 -23.58 -16.10 -1.11
CA ALA A 99 -24.98 -16.33 -1.40
C ALA A 99 -25.87 -16.03 -0.19
N LEU A 100 -26.84 -15.14 -0.38
CA LEU A 100 -27.81 -14.77 0.65
C LEU A 100 -28.69 -15.97 1.00
N MET A 101 -28.80 -16.28 2.29
CA MET A 101 -29.61 -17.35 2.85
C MET A 101 -30.91 -16.73 3.38
N ASP A 102 -31.83 -16.41 2.47
CA ASP A 102 -33.15 -15.87 2.83
C ASP A 102 -34.21 -17.00 2.86
N PRO A 103 -34.88 -17.23 4.01
CA PRO A 103 -35.97 -18.21 4.09
C PRO A 103 -37.28 -17.76 3.41
N ILE A 104 -37.43 -16.48 3.03
CA ILE A 104 -38.72 -15.88 2.64
C ILE A 104 -38.79 -15.49 1.14
N SER A 105 -37.67 -15.23 0.47
CA SER A 105 -37.65 -14.88 -0.97
C SER A 105 -37.79 -16.10 -1.88
N SER A 106 -39.03 -16.59 -2.01
CA SER A 106 -39.42 -17.64 -2.97
C SER A 106 -40.00 -17.10 -4.28
N THR A 107 -40.16 -15.77 -4.43
CA THR A 107 -40.98 -15.17 -5.51
C THR A 107 -40.27 -14.18 -6.44
N SER A 108 -39.02 -13.77 -6.15
CA SER A 108 -38.25 -12.87 -7.01
C SER A 108 -37.16 -13.59 -7.82
N ALA A 109 -36.83 -13.05 -9.00
CA ALA A 109 -35.69 -13.53 -9.78
C ALA A 109 -34.38 -13.44 -8.96
N PRO A 110 -33.45 -14.40 -9.12
CA PRO A 110 -32.19 -14.40 -8.38
C PRO A 110 -31.34 -13.19 -8.77
N ILE A 111 -30.86 -12.44 -7.77
CA ILE A 111 -29.87 -11.37 -8.00
C ILE A 111 -28.53 -12.06 -8.25
N VAL A 112 -27.75 -11.57 -9.22
CA VAL A 112 -26.38 -12.03 -9.47
C VAL A 112 -25.52 -10.81 -9.74
N GLU A 113 -24.62 -10.52 -8.82
CA GLU A 113 -23.64 -9.44 -8.92
C GLU A 113 -22.23 -10.01 -9.00
N LYS A 114 -21.34 -9.28 -9.66
CA LYS A 114 -19.94 -9.65 -9.85
C LYS A 114 -19.02 -8.51 -9.44
N ILE A 115 -17.99 -8.84 -8.67
CA ILE A 115 -17.05 -7.86 -8.13
C ILE A 115 -15.63 -8.42 -8.05
N ARG A 116 -14.65 -7.55 -8.32
CA ARG A 116 -13.24 -7.80 -8.03
C ARG A 116 -12.86 -6.92 -6.84
N PRO A 117 -12.69 -7.49 -5.63
CA PRO A 117 -12.63 -6.69 -4.41
C PRO A 117 -11.21 -6.12 -4.18
N TYR A 118 -10.81 -5.16 -5.02
CA TYR A 118 -9.49 -4.54 -5.01
C TYR A 118 -9.61 -3.03 -5.30
N PRO A 119 -8.94 -2.14 -4.54
CA PRO A 119 -9.21 -0.70 -4.56
C PRO A 119 -8.47 0.04 -5.70
N ARG A 120 -8.49 -0.51 -6.92
CA ARG A 120 -7.92 0.08 -8.14
C ARG A 120 -8.75 -0.28 -9.38
N LYS A 121 -10.06 -0.04 -9.34
CA LYS A 121 -11.05 -0.46 -10.34
C LYS A 121 -10.68 -0.12 -11.79
N THR A 122 -10.02 1.01 -12.02
CA THR A 122 -9.62 1.50 -13.36
C THR A 122 -8.27 0.95 -13.83
N ASP A 123 -7.57 0.16 -13.01
CA ASP A 123 -6.27 -0.40 -13.34
C ASP A 123 -6.40 -1.60 -14.29
N ASN A 124 -6.23 -1.32 -15.58
CA ASN A 124 -6.35 -2.30 -16.66
C ASN A 124 -5.33 -3.44 -16.58
N TRP A 125 -4.24 -3.27 -15.84
CA TRP A 125 -3.22 -4.30 -15.69
C TRP A 125 -3.58 -5.25 -14.55
N VAL A 126 -3.86 -4.71 -13.37
CA VAL A 126 -4.09 -5.51 -12.17
C VAL A 126 -5.47 -6.15 -12.16
N MET A 127 -6.52 -5.40 -12.51
CA MET A 127 -7.89 -5.86 -12.34
C MET A 127 -8.19 -7.18 -13.07
N PRO A 128 -7.72 -7.43 -14.32
CA PRO A 128 -7.92 -8.74 -14.97
C PRO A 128 -7.34 -9.94 -14.20
N ARG A 129 -6.38 -9.71 -13.29
CA ARG A 129 -5.72 -10.76 -12.47
C ARG A 129 -6.34 -10.92 -11.09
N ILE A 130 -7.24 -10.04 -10.71
CA ILE A 130 -8.02 -10.18 -9.48
C ILE A 130 -9.16 -11.17 -9.74
N LYS A 131 -9.29 -12.19 -8.89
CA LYS A 131 -10.39 -13.16 -8.95
C LYS A 131 -11.70 -12.41 -8.74
N GLU A 132 -12.58 -12.59 -9.71
CA GLU A 132 -13.95 -12.10 -9.67
C GLU A 132 -14.75 -13.00 -8.73
N LEU A 133 -15.43 -12.39 -7.76
CA LEU A 133 -16.38 -13.04 -6.89
C LEU A 133 -17.79 -12.86 -7.43
N THR A 134 -18.68 -13.79 -7.08
CA THR A 134 -20.11 -13.71 -7.41
C THR A 134 -20.92 -13.54 -6.13
N LEU A 135 -21.83 -12.57 -6.08
CA LEU A 135 -22.81 -12.41 -5.01
C LEU A 135 -24.19 -12.79 -5.56
N THR A 136 -24.95 -13.65 -4.88
CA THR A 136 -26.26 -14.09 -5.40
C THR A 136 -27.34 -14.31 -4.36
N SER A 137 -28.60 -14.11 -4.74
CA SER A 137 -29.78 -14.51 -3.97
C SER A 137 -30.56 -15.58 -4.75
N GLY A 138 -31.15 -16.58 -4.09
CA GLY A 138 -32.03 -17.57 -4.76
C GLY A 138 -32.23 -18.89 -4.01
N THR A 139 -33.31 -19.61 -4.34
CA THR A 139 -33.82 -20.79 -3.61
C THR A 139 -32.85 -21.98 -3.56
N LEU A 140 -31.99 -22.15 -4.58
CA LEU A 140 -31.01 -23.26 -4.65
C LEU A 140 -29.84 -23.12 -3.66
N VAL A 141 -29.77 -21.99 -2.94
CA VAL A 141 -28.73 -21.71 -1.94
C VAL A 141 -29.11 -22.27 -0.57
N TYR A 142 -30.41 -22.35 -0.25
CA TYR A 142 -30.90 -22.87 1.03
C TYR A 142 -30.53 -24.34 1.28
N THR A 143 -30.25 -25.10 0.22
CA THR A 143 -29.92 -26.53 0.33
C THR A 143 -28.47 -26.81 0.74
N ARG A 144 -27.59 -25.80 0.83
CA ARG A 144 -26.22 -26.00 1.32
C ARG A 144 -26.15 -25.69 2.81
N SER A 145 -25.97 -26.75 3.60
CA SER A 145 -25.59 -26.63 5.01
C SER A 145 -24.22 -25.96 5.14
N CYS A 146 -24.09 -25.03 6.09
CA CYS A 146 -22.82 -24.42 6.45
C CYS A 146 -21.91 -25.47 7.08
N ASP A 147 -20.67 -25.61 6.60
CA ASP A 147 -19.66 -26.43 7.27
C ASP A 147 -19.15 -25.73 8.54
N ILE A 148 -19.03 -24.40 8.47
CA ILE A 148 -18.63 -23.54 9.58
C ILE A 148 -19.57 -22.34 9.63
N THR A 149 -20.20 -22.12 10.78
CA THR A 149 -21.09 -20.97 11.01
C THR A 149 -20.40 -19.97 11.93
N HIS A 150 -20.47 -18.70 11.55
CA HIS A 150 -19.94 -17.58 12.32
C HIS A 150 -21.07 -16.66 12.76
N ASP A 151 -20.92 -16.08 13.95
CA ASP A 151 -21.86 -15.11 14.54
C ASP A 151 -21.54 -13.65 14.16
N SER A 152 -20.51 -13.44 13.36
CA SER A 152 -19.94 -12.15 13.01
C SER A 152 -19.96 -11.91 11.49
N PRO A 153 -20.03 -10.65 11.04
CA PRO A 153 -20.04 -10.32 9.62
C PRO A 153 -18.67 -10.53 8.98
N ALA A 154 -18.59 -10.56 7.65
CA ALA A 154 -17.33 -10.67 6.92
C ALA A 154 -16.92 -9.36 6.22
N ILE A 155 -15.63 -9.08 6.17
CA ILE A 155 -14.99 -8.18 5.18
C ILE A 155 -14.19 -9.04 4.20
N VAL A 156 -14.49 -8.90 2.91
CA VAL A 156 -13.87 -9.67 1.83
C VAL A 156 -13.05 -8.75 0.93
N PHE A 157 -11.75 -9.01 0.81
CA PHE A 157 -10.86 -8.24 -0.07
C PHE A 157 -9.78 -9.09 -0.73
N SER A 158 -9.17 -8.59 -1.80
CA SER A 158 -8.08 -9.29 -2.49
C SER A 158 -6.70 -8.86 -2.02
N ALA A 159 -5.85 -9.84 -1.69
CA ALA A 159 -4.40 -9.70 -1.54
C ALA A 159 -3.65 -10.10 -2.83
N GLY A 160 -4.32 -10.01 -3.99
CA GLY A 160 -3.73 -10.18 -5.31
C GLY A 160 -3.09 -8.88 -5.83
N GLY A 161 -3.03 -8.73 -7.16
CA GLY A 161 -2.62 -7.49 -7.80
C GLY A 161 -1.17 -7.09 -7.54
N TYR A 162 -0.94 -5.86 -7.08
CA TYR A 162 0.41 -5.35 -6.79
C TYR A 162 1.02 -5.83 -5.46
N THR A 163 0.27 -6.62 -4.70
CA THR A 163 0.75 -7.25 -3.46
C THR A 163 2.07 -8.01 -3.71
N GLY A 164 3.08 -7.76 -2.87
CA GLY A 164 4.46 -8.23 -3.09
C GLY A 164 5.52 -7.17 -2.81
N SER A 165 5.12 -5.91 -2.80
CA SER A 165 5.89 -4.76 -2.34
C SER A 165 5.24 -4.26 -1.06
N ILE A 166 6.02 -4.00 0.01
CA ILE A 166 5.47 -3.47 1.27
C ILE A 166 4.65 -2.20 1.04
N TYR A 167 5.02 -1.37 0.06
CA TYR A 167 4.22 -0.20 -0.30
C TYR A 167 2.80 -0.58 -0.74
N HIS A 168 2.68 -1.55 -1.65
CA HIS A 168 1.40 -2.01 -2.20
C HIS A 168 0.59 -2.82 -1.19
N ASP A 169 1.28 -3.62 -0.37
CA ASP A 169 0.64 -4.38 0.70
C ASP A 169 -0.11 -3.46 1.68
N PHE A 170 0.42 -2.25 1.94
CA PHE A 170 -0.20 -1.26 2.82
C PHE A 170 -1.20 -0.34 2.12
N ILE A 171 -0.84 0.28 0.98
CA ILE A 171 -1.69 1.25 0.27
C ILE A 171 -2.93 0.61 -0.38
N ASP A 172 -2.83 -0.64 -0.86
CA ASP A 172 -3.92 -1.32 -1.57
C ASP A 172 -4.61 -2.39 -0.70
N GLY A 173 -4.07 -2.64 0.51
CA GLY A 173 -4.51 -3.69 1.43
C GLY A 173 -4.82 -3.15 2.81
N PHE A 174 -3.81 -2.99 3.67
CA PHE A 174 -4.03 -2.75 5.10
C PHE A 174 -4.63 -1.38 5.46
N ILE A 175 -4.22 -0.30 4.80
CA ILE A 175 -4.81 1.03 5.04
C ILE A 175 -6.28 1.04 4.57
N PRO A 176 -6.61 0.60 3.34
CA PRO A 176 -8.01 0.46 2.92
C PRO A 176 -8.84 -0.49 3.80
N LEU A 177 -8.24 -1.60 4.29
CA LEU A 177 -8.90 -2.49 5.25
C LEU A 177 -9.22 -1.76 6.56
N PHE A 178 -8.29 -0.95 7.07
CA PHE A 178 -8.51 -0.14 8.26
C PHE A 178 -9.61 0.89 8.07
N ILE A 179 -9.61 1.60 6.95
CA ILE A 179 -10.68 2.54 6.61
C ILE A 179 -12.03 1.81 6.55
N THR A 180 -12.08 0.66 5.86
CA THR A 180 -13.31 -0.12 5.67
C THR A 180 -13.86 -0.63 7.01
N ALA A 181 -13.01 -1.24 7.83
CA ALA A 181 -13.40 -1.74 9.15
C ALA A 181 -13.99 -0.62 10.03
N ASN A 182 -13.32 0.53 10.10
CA ASN A 182 -13.78 1.66 10.91
C ASN A 182 -14.97 2.42 10.28
N SER A 183 -15.28 2.19 9.01
CA SER A 183 -16.46 2.78 8.35
C SER A 183 -17.71 1.92 8.51
N ILE A 184 -17.55 0.60 8.35
CA ILE A 184 -18.67 -0.34 8.26
C ILE A 184 -18.95 -1.03 9.60
N TYR A 185 -17.91 -1.31 10.39
CA TYR A 185 -18.02 -2.01 11.68
C TYR A 185 -17.24 -1.28 12.79
N PRO A 186 -17.51 0.02 13.06
CA PRO A 186 -16.73 0.80 14.02
C PRO A 186 -16.70 0.21 15.44
N ASP A 187 -17.78 -0.46 15.84
CA ASP A 187 -17.96 -1.02 17.20
C ASP A 187 -18.25 -2.54 17.20
N HIS A 188 -18.01 -3.21 16.07
CA HIS A 188 -18.31 -4.63 15.90
C HIS A 188 -17.10 -5.39 15.39
N ASP A 189 -16.90 -6.60 15.91
CA ASP A 189 -15.89 -7.52 15.39
C ASP A 189 -16.34 -8.11 14.05
N PHE A 190 -15.40 -8.52 13.22
CA PHE A 190 -15.68 -9.01 11.86
C PHE A 190 -14.65 -10.06 11.45
N ILE A 191 -15.03 -10.89 10.48
CA ILE A 191 -14.15 -11.92 9.93
C ILE A 191 -13.51 -11.42 8.66
N ILE A 192 -12.19 -11.54 8.58
CA ILE A 192 -11.45 -11.21 7.37
C ILE A 192 -11.43 -12.40 6.43
N VAL A 193 -11.84 -12.17 5.18
CA VAL A 193 -11.74 -13.12 4.07
C VAL A 193 -10.81 -12.53 3.01
N VAL A 194 -9.71 -13.22 2.72
CA VAL A 194 -8.68 -12.76 1.78
C VAL A 194 -8.73 -13.57 0.49
N VAL A 195 -8.86 -12.87 -0.63
CA VAL A 195 -8.95 -13.42 -1.98
C VAL A 195 -7.60 -13.33 -2.69
N ASN A 196 -7.19 -14.39 -3.39
CA ASN A 196 -5.92 -14.46 -4.11
C ASN A 196 -4.66 -14.18 -3.27
N PRO A 197 -4.56 -14.61 -2.00
CA PRO A 197 -3.30 -14.48 -1.29
C PRO A 197 -2.24 -15.35 -1.97
N LYS A 198 -1.01 -14.85 -2.03
CA LYS A 198 0.16 -15.69 -2.30
C LYS A 198 0.50 -16.50 -1.05
N GLU A 199 1.10 -17.68 -1.21
CA GLU A 199 1.46 -18.57 -0.09
C GLU A 199 2.33 -17.87 0.97
N TRP A 200 3.23 -16.98 0.56
CA TRP A 200 4.09 -16.22 1.47
C TRP A 200 3.38 -15.06 2.20
N TRP A 201 2.19 -14.65 1.74
CA TRP A 201 1.54 -13.42 2.21
C TRP A 201 1.01 -13.57 3.63
N MET A 202 0.26 -14.64 3.91
CA MET A 202 -0.29 -14.86 5.25
C MET A 202 0.78 -14.97 6.34
N PRO A 203 1.83 -15.82 6.19
CA PRO A 203 2.91 -15.91 7.18
C PRO A 203 3.59 -14.57 7.46
N ARG A 204 3.58 -13.64 6.50
CA ARG A 204 4.19 -12.32 6.65
C ARG A 204 3.30 -11.33 7.42
N TYR A 205 1.98 -11.44 7.30
CA TYR A 205 1.02 -10.43 7.76
C TYR A 205 0.03 -10.91 8.82
N MET A 206 0.15 -12.15 9.29
CA MET A 206 -0.78 -12.73 10.26
C MET A 206 -0.90 -11.91 11.57
N ASP A 207 0.21 -11.34 12.05
CA ASP A 207 0.19 -10.49 13.25
C ASP A 207 -0.65 -9.22 13.02
N VAL A 208 -0.52 -8.60 11.84
CA VAL A 208 -1.28 -7.39 11.47
C VAL A 208 -2.77 -7.72 11.36
N LEU A 209 -3.11 -8.83 10.71
CA LEU A 209 -4.50 -9.29 10.58
C LEU A 209 -5.12 -9.63 11.94
N GLY A 210 -4.36 -10.24 12.84
CA GLY A 210 -4.80 -10.52 14.21
C GLY A 210 -5.03 -9.27 15.07
N ALA A 211 -4.45 -8.13 14.69
CA ALA A 211 -4.72 -6.86 15.37
C ALA A 211 -6.07 -6.26 14.99
N PHE A 212 -6.56 -6.52 13.77
CA PHE A 212 -7.89 -6.10 13.31
C PHE A 212 -9.01 -6.86 14.00
N THR A 213 -8.88 -8.18 14.14
CA THR A 213 -9.92 -9.05 14.66
C THR A 213 -9.35 -10.25 15.40
N LYS A 214 -10.09 -10.77 16.39
CA LYS A 214 -9.76 -12.04 17.06
C LYS A 214 -10.09 -13.27 16.21
N HIS A 215 -10.90 -13.12 15.17
CA HIS A 215 -11.34 -14.22 14.33
C HIS A 215 -10.23 -14.71 13.40
N LYS A 216 -10.19 -16.02 13.15
CA LYS A 216 -9.23 -16.59 12.21
C LYS A 216 -9.53 -16.11 10.79
N THR A 217 -8.53 -15.54 10.12
CA THR A 217 -8.61 -15.14 8.71
C THR A 217 -8.91 -16.34 7.80
N ILE A 218 -9.84 -16.16 6.88
CA ILE A 218 -10.22 -17.15 5.86
C ILE A 218 -9.52 -16.80 4.55
N LEU A 219 -8.92 -17.79 3.88
CA LEU A 219 -8.19 -17.61 2.62
C LEU A 219 -8.94 -18.28 1.47
N LEU A 220 -9.16 -17.54 0.38
CA LEU A 220 -9.72 -18.06 -0.86
C LEU A 220 -8.58 -18.30 -1.84
N GLU A 221 -8.08 -19.54 -1.81
CA GLU A 221 -7.04 -20.03 -2.70
C GLU A 221 -7.59 -20.38 -4.08
N ASN A 222 -6.73 -20.38 -5.10
CA ASN A 222 -7.16 -20.63 -6.48
C ASN A 222 -7.19 -22.12 -6.85
N GLU A 223 -6.20 -22.90 -6.40
CA GLU A 223 -5.95 -24.24 -6.97
C GLU A 223 -6.16 -25.39 -5.98
N ASN A 224 -6.23 -25.13 -4.66
CA ASN A 224 -6.40 -26.14 -3.60
C ASN A 224 -7.53 -25.80 -2.60
N ALA A 225 -8.48 -24.94 -2.99
CA ALA A 225 -9.54 -24.51 -2.09
C ALA A 225 -10.38 -25.70 -1.59
N SER A 226 -10.43 -25.85 -0.26
CA SER A 226 -11.29 -26.83 0.39
C SER A 226 -12.75 -26.59 0.02
N SER A 227 -13.58 -27.64 0.03
CA SER A 227 -15.03 -27.52 -0.26
C SER A 227 -15.82 -26.86 0.88
N ILE A 228 -15.15 -26.12 1.76
CA ILE A 228 -15.73 -25.61 3.00
C ILE A 228 -16.61 -24.41 2.69
N THR A 229 -17.84 -24.48 3.16
CA THR A 229 -18.82 -23.39 3.12
C THR A 229 -18.85 -22.70 4.47
N HIS A 230 -18.51 -21.41 4.48
CA HIS A 230 -18.60 -20.57 5.67
C HIS A 230 -19.89 -19.75 5.65
N CYS A 231 -20.55 -19.59 6.79
CA CYS A 231 -21.73 -18.73 6.91
C CYS A 231 -21.48 -17.57 7.86
N PHE A 232 -21.93 -16.39 7.49
CA PHE A 232 -21.77 -15.12 8.22
C PHE A 232 -23.12 -14.46 8.42
N THR A 233 -23.22 -13.56 9.38
CA THR A 233 -24.44 -12.77 9.63
C THR A 233 -24.70 -11.71 8.56
N SER A 234 -23.64 -11.23 7.89
CA SER A 234 -23.66 -10.38 6.70
C SER A 234 -22.26 -10.39 6.05
N ALA A 235 -22.12 -9.79 4.87
CA ALA A 235 -20.82 -9.64 4.22
C ALA A 235 -20.66 -8.29 3.53
N PHE A 236 -19.47 -7.72 3.62
CA PHE A 236 -19.02 -6.53 2.90
C PHE A 236 -17.84 -6.92 1.99
N VAL A 237 -17.91 -6.56 0.71
CA VAL A 237 -16.98 -7.03 -0.33
C VAL A 237 -16.38 -5.83 -1.05
N GLY A 238 -15.05 -5.69 -0.98
CA GLY A 238 -14.31 -4.52 -1.46
C GLY A 238 -13.69 -3.71 -0.31
N LEU A 239 -12.84 -2.74 -0.66
CA LEU A 239 -12.16 -1.87 0.29
C LEU A 239 -12.37 -0.40 -0.07
N ILE A 240 -12.61 0.42 0.95
CA ILE A 240 -12.69 1.88 0.86
C ILE A 240 -11.28 2.46 0.91
N SER A 241 -10.94 3.32 -0.05
CA SER A 241 -9.68 4.06 -0.08
C SER A 241 -9.92 5.58 0.01
N HIS A 242 -9.09 6.27 0.79
CA HIS A 242 -9.05 7.73 0.87
C HIS A 242 -7.95 8.33 -0.02
N GLY A 243 -7.37 7.52 -0.90
CA GLY A 243 -6.23 7.87 -1.73
C GLY A 243 -4.92 7.27 -1.21
N PRO A 244 -3.79 7.56 -1.90
CA PRO A 244 -2.52 6.90 -1.62
C PRO A 244 -1.98 7.15 -0.21
N MET A 245 -1.92 6.11 0.62
CA MET A 245 -1.35 6.17 1.98
C MET A 245 -2.02 7.22 2.89
N LEU A 246 -3.30 7.50 2.66
CA LEU A 246 -4.08 8.49 3.41
C LEU A 246 -5.19 7.83 4.23
N ILE A 247 -5.46 8.41 5.40
CA ILE A 247 -6.67 8.17 6.18
C ILE A 247 -7.21 9.55 6.55
N ASP A 248 -8.31 9.95 5.89
CA ASP A 248 -9.03 11.18 6.19
C ASP A 248 -9.98 11.01 7.40
N PRO A 249 -9.70 11.67 8.54
CA PRO A 249 -10.53 11.58 9.74
C PRO A 249 -11.94 12.16 9.57
N ILE A 250 -12.14 13.12 8.67
CA ILE A 250 -13.45 13.76 8.47
C ILE A 250 -14.44 12.79 7.83
N ARG A 251 -13.93 11.81 7.09
CA ARG A 251 -14.71 10.80 6.37
C ARG A 251 -15.02 9.56 7.21
N LEU A 252 -14.57 9.50 8.47
CA LEU A 252 -14.76 8.34 9.35
C LEU A 252 -15.63 8.68 10.57
N PRO A 253 -16.55 7.79 10.99
CA PRO A 253 -17.44 8.04 12.13
C PRO A 253 -16.72 8.40 13.44
N ASN A 254 -15.56 7.77 13.68
CA ASN A 254 -14.75 7.95 14.90
C ASN A 254 -13.45 8.73 14.64
N SER A 255 -13.40 9.49 13.55
CA SER A 255 -12.27 10.35 13.15
C SER A 255 -10.89 9.70 13.26
N LYS A 256 -10.79 8.44 12.81
CA LYS A 256 -9.52 7.72 12.80
C LYS A 256 -8.52 8.33 11.84
N SER A 257 -7.25 8.27 12.22
CA SER A 257 -6.12 8.87 11.51
C SER A 257 -5.06 7.82 11.13
N LEU A 258 -3.98 8.26 10.49
CA LEU A 258 -2.83 7.39 10.22
C LEU A 258 -2.06 7.03 11.50
N VAL A 259 -2.13 7.88 12.54
CA VAL A 259 -1.63 7.56 13.89
C VAL A 259 -2.43 6.42 14.53
N ASP A 260 -3.76 6.39 14.36
CA ASP A 260 -4.56 5.24 14.83
C ASP A 260 -4.19 3.94 14.12
N PHE A 261 -3.88 4.01 12.82
CA PHE A 261 -3.37 2.86 12.09
C PHE A 261 -1.99 2.41 12.60
N HIS A 262 -1.11 3.35 12.95
CA HIS A 262 0.15 3.03 13.64
C HIS A 262 -0.09 2.31 14.97
N ASN A 263 -1.08 2.73 15.76
CA ASN A 263 -1.44 2.07 17.01
C ASN A 263 -1.95 0.65 16.79
N LEU A 264 -2.63 0.38 15.67
CA LEU A 264 -2.98 -0.99 15.27
C LEU A 264 -1.74 -1.83 14.97
N LEU A 265 -0.73 -1.26 14.31
CA LEU A 265 0.55 -1.94 14.09
C LEU A 265 1.29 -2.19 15.40
N ASP A 266 1.18 -1.27 16.36
CA ASP A 266 1.75 -1.46 17.70
C ASP A 266 1.12 -2.66 18.42
N LYS A 267 -0.22 -2.71 18.41
CA LYS A 267 -0.99 -3.84 18.92
C LYS A 267 -0.58 -5.16 18.23
N ALA A 268 -0.37 -5.14 16.92
CA ALA A 268 0.01 -6.31 16.14
C ALA A 268 1.35 -6.89 16.58
N TYR A 269 2.36 -6.04 16.76
CA TYR A 269 3.71 -6.49 17.02
C TYR A 269 4.06 -6.58 18.51
N ASN A 270 3.21 -6.01 19.39
CA ASN A 270 3.22 -6.10 20.85
C ASN A 270 4.64 -6.07 21.43
N THR A 271 5.41 -5.06 21.04
CA THR A 271 6.80 -4.94 21.46
C THR A 271 6.84 -4.19 22.78
N ASN A 272 7.05 -4.91 23.89
CA ASN A 272 7.53 -4.33 25.14
C ASN A 272 8.95 -3.79 24.89
N LEU A 273 9.02 -2.61 24.29
CA LEU A 273 10.25 -1.86 24.15
C LEU A 273 10.48 -1.17 25.49
N SER A 274 11.40 -1.72 26.29
CA SER A 274 12.13 -0.86 27.21
C SER A 274 12.77 0.23 26.35
N THR A 275 12.48 1.50 26.62
CA THR A 275 13.24 2.61 26.04
C THR A 275 14.71 2.31 26.35
N LEU A 276 15.44 1.88 25.32
CA LEU A 276 16.88 1.68 25.45
C LEU A 276 17.43 3.07 25.63
N GLU A 277 17.93 3.37 26.84
CA GLU A 277 18.61 4.62 27.12
C GLU A 277 19.72 4.79 26.08
N SER A 278 19.46 5.63 25.09
CA SER A 278 20.41 5.92 24.03
C SER A 278 21.01 7.28 24.32
N GLN A 279 22.34 7.35 24.36
CA GLN A 279 23.03 8.63 24.54
C GLN A 279 22.97 9.50 23.28
N LYS A 280 22.60 8.92 22.13
CA LYS A 280 22.55 9.57 20.82
C LYS A 280 21.24 9.25 20.10
N PRO A 281 20.68 10.18 19.32
CA PRO A 281 19.56 9.86 18.44
C PRO A 281 19.94 8.74 17.47
N ARG A 282 19.20 7.63 17.54
CA ARG A 282 19.30 6.52 16.60
C ARG A 282 18.64 6.86 15.26
N LEU A 283 19.39 6.69 14.17
CA LEU A 283 18.95 6.96 12.80
C LEU A 283 19.02 5.69 11.96
N ILE A 284 17.90 5.32 11.34
CA ILE A 284 17.86 4.23 10.36
C ILE A 284 18.25 4.76 8.98
N LEU A 285 19.35 4.26 8.43
CA LEU A 285 19.71 4.45 7.02
C LEU A 285 19.14 3.30 6.19
N VAL A 286 18.03 3.56 5.49
CA VAL A 286 17.37 2.60 4.60
C VAL A 286 18.19 2.46 3.33
N SER A 287 18.79 1.29 3.17
CA SER A 287 19.75 0.99 2.11
C SER A 287 19.18 0.02 1.08
N ARG A 288 19.62 0.22 -0.17
CA ARG A 288 19.35 -0.66 -1.31
C ARG A 288 20.70 -1.19 -1.82
N TYR A 289 20.74 -2.42 -2.30
CA TYR A 289 21.97 -3.02 -2.81
C TYR A 289 21.69 -3.90 -4.03
N GLY A 290 22.73 -4.10 -4.85
CA GLY A 290 22.64 -4.80 -6.13
C GLY A 290 21.87 -4.01 -7.20
N ASN A 291 21.44 -4.70 -8.25
CA ASN A 291 20.89 -4.07 -9.46
C ASN A 291 19.37 -3.78 -9.32
N VAL A 292 18.99 -3.02 -8.29
CA VAL A 292 17.59 -2.66 -7.99
C VAL A 292 17.25 -1.18 -8.24
N GLY A 293 18.25 -0.40 -8.64
CA GLY A 293 18.24 1.05 -8.77
C GLY A 293 18.24 1.78 -7.44
N ARG A 294 18.39 3.11 -7.48
CA ARG A 294 18.31 4.03 -6.34
C ARG A 294 19.22 3.63 -5.17
N VAL A 295 20.37 3.05 -5.49
CA VAL A 295 21.44 2.70 -4.54
C VAL A 295 22.22 3.96 -4.20
N ILE A 296 22.62 4.10 -2.93
CA ILE A 296 23.54 5.17 -2.51
C ILE A 296 24.96 4.68 -2.80
N LEU A 297 25.56 5.18 -3.88
CA LEU A 297 26.86 4.71 -4.39
C LEU A 297 28.03 5.00 -3.44
N ASN A 298 27.91 6.03 -2.60
CA ASN A 298 28.89 6.41 -1.57
C ASN A 298 28.37 6.17 -0.15
N GLU A 299 27.57 5.12 0.06
CA GLU A 299 26.92 4.81 1.36
C GLU A 299 27.88 4.82 2.55
N LYS A 300 29.11 4.29 2.38
CA LYS A 300 30.12 4.28 3.44
C LYS A 300 30.42 5.70 3.94
N HIS A 301 30.74 6.63 3.04
CA HIS A 301 31.02 8.02 3.40
C HIS A 301 29.79 8.73 3.97
N ILE A 302 28.59 8.37 3.51
CA ILE A 302 27.34 8.92 4.05
C ILE A 302 27.09 8.42 5.46
N LYS A 303 27.31 7.13 5.75
CA LYS A 303 27.24 6.61 7.12
C LYS A 303 28.24 7.32 8.04
N GLU A 304 29.50 7.41 7.62
CA GLU A 304 30.55 8.09 8.40
C GLU A 304 30.16 9.55 8.69
N MET A 305 29.67 10.27 7.68
CA MET A 305 29.17 11.64 7.85
C MET A 305 28.01 11.72 8.86
N LEU A 306 27.04 10.80 8.78
CA LEU A 306 25.90 10.78 9.71
C LEU A 306 26.34 10.49 11.15
N GLU A 307 27.34 9.63 11.35
CA GLU A 307 27.95 9.38 12.66
C GLU A 307 28.68 10.62 13.19
N ASP A 308 29.40 11.35 12.32
CA ASP A 308 30.06 12.63 12.66
C ASP A 308 29.05 13.73 13.00
N VAL A 309 27.87 13.74 12.38
CA VAL A 309 26.76 14.65 12.75
C VAL A 309 26.29 14.37 14.19
N GLY A 310 26.44 13.13 14.67
CA GLY A 310 26.14 12.75 16.05
C GLY A 310 25.13 11.61 16.19
N PHE A 311 24.62 11.05 15.08
CA PHE A 311 23.66 9.95 15.14
C PHE A 311 24.31 8.61 15.52
N GLU A 312 23.54 7.73 16.16
CA GLU A 312 23.79 6.28 16.14
C GLU A 312 23.17 5.71 14.85
N VAL A 313 23.98 5.37 13.85
CA VAL A 313 23.49 5.00 12.51
C VAL A 313 23.37 3.49 12.35
N ILE A 314 22.16 3.02 12.06
CA ILE A 314 21.89 1.62 11.73
C ILE A 314 21.50 1.50 10.26
N ILE A 315 22.26 0.71 9.50
CA ILE A 315 21.89 0.42 8.11
C ILE A 315 20.81 -0.66 8.08
N PHE A 316 19.65 -0.32 7.53
CA PHE A 316 18.53 -1.24 7.36
C PHE A 316 18.36 -1.60 5.89
N ARG A 317 18.50 -2.89 5.56
CA ARG A 317 18.34 -3.43 4.20
C ARG A 317 17.16 -4.41 4.16
N PRO A 318 15.92 -3.93 3.96
CA PRO A 318 14.77 -4.80 3.92
C PRO A 318 14.79 -5.67 2.65
N SER A 319 14.43 -6.93 2.83
CA SER A 319 14.22 -7.92 1.77
C SER A 319 12.79 -8.46 1.85
N LYS A 320 12.42 -9.35 0.93
CA LYS A 320 11.12 -10.04 0.97
C LYS A 320 10.94 -10.95 2.18
N THR A 321 12.03 -11.34 2.83
CA THR A 321 12.04 -12.25 3.99
C THR A 321 12.32 -11.51 5.30
N THR A 322 12.47 -10.19 5.28
CA THR A 322 12.63 -9.39 6.50
C THR A 322 11.38 -9.53 7.37
N SER A 323 11.58 -9.99 8.62
CA SER A 323 10.52 -10.03 9.62
C SER A 323 10.00 -8.62 9.88
N LEU A 324 8.69 -8.42 9.68
CA LEU A 324 8.05 -7.13 9.94
C LEU A 324 8.05 -6.80 11.43
N LYS A 325 7.94 -7.80 12.30
CA LYS A 325 8.02 -7.61 13.75
C LYS A 325 9.39 -7.08 14.18
N GLU A 326 10.47 -7.65 13.65
CA GLU A 326 11.83 -7.16 13.95
C GLU A 326 12.11 -5.80 13.33
N ALA A 327 11.62 -5.56 12.11
CA ALA A 327 11.71 -4.24 11.48
C ALA A 327 10.93 -3.18 12.28
N TYR A 328 9.72 -3.51 12.75
CA TYR A 328 8.91 -2.64 13.61
C TYR A 328 9.65 -2.33 14.91
N LYS A 329 10.16 -3.35 15.62
CA LYS A 329 10.93 -3.18 16.85
C LYS A 329 12.13 -2.25 16.67
N LEU A 330 12.90 -2.47 15.60
CA LEU A 330 14.07 -1.65 15.29
C LEU A 330 13.68 -0.19 15.00
N ILE A 331 12.72 0.02 14.11
CA ILE A 331 12.36 1.36 13.62
C ILE A 331 11.60 2.15 14.68
N LYS A 332 10.70 1.51 15.45
CA LYS A 332 10.01 2.14 16.58
C LYS A 332 10.97 2.60 17.67
N SER A 333 12.08 1.87 17.88
CA SER A 333 13.14 2.26 18.83
C SER A 333 14.09 3.35 18.30
N SER A 334 13.84 3.89 17.11
CA SER A 334 14.69 4.90 16.47
C SER A 334 14.06 6.29 16.57
N HIS A 335 14.89 7.32 16.38
CA HIS A 335 14.50 8.74 16.44
C HIS A 335 14.36 9.37 15.06
N GLY A 336 14.87 8.68 14.03
CA GLY A 336 14.59 9.03 12.66
C GLY A 336 14.93 7.94 11.67
N MET A 337 14.54 8.19 10.42
CA MET A 337 14.83 7.34 9.28
C MET A 337 15.21 8.21 8.08
N VAL A 338 16.18 7.74 7.30
CA VAL A 338 16.60 8.37 6.05
C VAL A 338 16.75 7.33 4.96
N GLY A 339 16.32 7.67 3.73
CA GLY A 339 16.48 6.75 2.61
C GLY A 339 16.03 7.33 1.29
N VAL A 340 16.44 6.66 0.21
CA VAL A 340 16.04 7.03 -1.16
C VAL A 340 14.60 6.64 -1.42
N HIS A 341 13.85 7.53 -2.07
CA HIS A 341 12.45 7.33 -2.47
C HIS A 341 12.23 5.90 -2.99
N GLY A 342 11.28 5.17 -2.40
CA GLY A 342 10.96 3.81 -2.82
C GLY A 342 10.22 3.02 -1.76
N ALA A 343 9.74 1.83 -2.12
CA ALA A 343 8.87 1.02 -1.27
C ALA A 343 9.40 0.76 0.14
N ALA A 344 10.72 0.72 0.33
CA ALA A 344 11.31 0.53 1.66
C ALA A 344 11.01 1.70 2.63
N LEU A 345 10.72 2.91 2.16
CA LEU A 345 10.31 4.03 3.02
C LEU A 345 8.89 3.86 3.60
N THR A 346 8.10 2.88 3.16
CA THR A 346 6.80 2.55 3.78
C THR A 346 6.95 2.20 5.26
N HIS A 347 8.14 1.77 5.68
CA HIS A 347 8.44 1.56 7.10
C HIS A 347 8.40 2.84 7.94
N LEU A 348 8.17 4.02 7.34
CA LEU A 348 7.83 5.24 8.11
C LEU A 348 6.63 5.02 9.02
N LEU A 349 5.71 4.12 8.64
CA LEU A 349 4.55 3.76 9.46
C LEU A 349 4.94 3.11 10.79
N PHE A 350 6.21 2.71 10.97
CA PHE A 350 6.73 2.10 12.18
C PHE A 350 7.47 3.11 13.06
N LEU A 351 7.73 4.33 12.57
CA LEU A 351 8.27 5.41 13.38
C LEU A 351 7.22 5.90 14.38
N ARG A 352 7.70 6.40 15.52
CA ARG A 352 6.86 7.10 16.49
C ARG A 352 6.49 8.49 15.96
N PRO A 353 5.27 8.99 16.20
CA PRO A 353 4.95 10.41 16.05
C PRO A 353 6.06 11.30 16.64
N GLY A 354 6.41 12.39 15.98
CA GLY A 354 7.54 13.27 16.34
C GLY A 354 8.92 12.84 15.83
N SER A 355 9.09 11.59 15.38
CA SER A 355 10.35 11.12 14.78
C SER A 355 10.65 11.82 13.44
N VAL A 356 11.92 11.85 13.06
CA VAL A 356 12.37 12.50 11.83
C VAL A 356 12.33 11.56 10.62
N LEU A 357 11.81 12.02 9.49
CA LEU A 357 11.92 11.32 8.20
C LEU A 357 12.63 12.19 7.17
N VAL A 358 13.78 11.75 6.69
CA VAL A 358 14.50 12.38 5.57
C VAL A 358 14.34 11.56 4.31
N GLN A 359 13.65 12.11 3.31
CA GLN A 359 13.48 11.47 2.02
C GLN A 359 14.49 12.00 1.01
N ILE A 360 15.36 11.13 0.49
CA ILE A 360 16.22 11.44 -0.66
C ILE A 360 15.40 11.23 -1.93
N VAL A 361 15.22 12.27 -2.74
CA VAL A 361 14.38 12.26 -3.94
C VAL A 361 15.25 12.32 -5.20
N PRO A 362 15.35 11.21 -5.95
CA PRO A 362 16.03 11.16 -7.25
C PRO A 362 15.38 12.06 -8.30
N LEU A 363 16.09 12.29 -9.42
CA LEU A 363 15.55 13.03 -10.56
C LEU A 363 14.26 12.37 -11.08
N GLY A 364 13.32 13.19 -11.56
CA GLY A 364 12.05 12.73 -12.15
C GLY A 364 10.99 12.24 -11.16
N LEU A 365 11.30 12.18 -9.85
CA LEU A 365 10.40 11.60 -8.83
C LEU A 365 9.76 12.62 -7.87
N GLY A 366 9.98 13.93 -8.05
CA GLY A 366 9.44 14.95 -7.16
C GLY A 366 7.90 14.96 -7.04
N TRP A 367 7.19 14.60 -8.11
CA TRP A 367 5.72 14.58 -8.12
C TRP A 367 5.15 13.43 -7.28
N VAL A 368 5.81 12.26 -7.23
CA VAL A 368 5.40 11.12 -6.39
C VAL A 368 5.93 11.20 -4.97
N ALA A 369 7.01 11.93 -4.73
CA ALA A 369 7.60 12.04 -3.39
C ALA A 369 6.56 12.52 -2.36
N LYS A 370 5.77 13.53 -2.73
CA LYS A 370 4.75 14.11 -1.85
C LYS A 370 3.66 13.11 -1.47
N THR A 371 3.02 12.56 -2.49
CA THR A 371 1.88 11.66 -2.34
C THR A 371 2.27 10.35 -1.64
N CYS A 372 3.45 9.81 -1.94
CA CYS A 372 3.87 8.53 -1.37
C CYS A 372 4.42 8.65 0.05
N PHE A 373 5.07 9.78 0.42
CA PHE A 373 5.84 9.84 1.67
C PHE A 373 5.75 11.17 2.43
N GLU A 374 5.58 12.34 1.80
CA GLU A 374 5.38 13.60 2.54
C GLU A 374 4.02 13.63 3.27
N TYR A 375 2.92 13.38 2.55
CA TYR A 375 1.59 13.42 3.17
C TYR A 375 1.41 12.33 4.24
N PRO A 376 1.84 11.08 4.02
CA PRO A 376 1.79 10.05 5.06
C PRO A 376 2.69 10.38 6.26
N ALA A 377 3.87 10.98 6.04
CA ALA A 377 4.71 11.42 7.14
C ALA A 377 4.03 12.50 7.99
N LYS A 378 3.38 13.48 7.35
CA LYS A 378 2.60 14.50 8.06
C LYS A 378 1.39 13.91 8.78
N GLY A 379 0.68 12.96 8.15
CA GLY A 379 -0.44 12.24 8.78
C GLY A 379 -0.01 11.33 9.94
N MET A 380 1.27 10.94 9.98
CA MET A 380 1.93 10.25 11.08
C MET A 380 2.60 11.20 12.09
N GLU A 381 2.40 12.52 11.92
CA GLU A 381 3.01 13.55 12.76
C GLU A 381 4.55 13.47 12.82
N LEU A 382 5.18 13.05 11.73
CA LEU A 382 6.63 12.99 11.60
C LEU A 382 7.22 14.34 11.17
N GLU A 383 8.43 14.60 11.65
CA GLU A 383 9.26 15.70 11.17
C GLU A 383 9.87 15.37 9.81
N TYR A 384 9.12 15.68 8.74
CA TYR A 384 9.52 15.37 7.36
C TYR A 384 10.49 16.41 6.77
N THR A 385 11.51 15.94 6.04
CA THR A 385 12.38 16.78 5.20
C THR A 385 12.75 16.07 3.91
N GLU A 386 12.80 16.83 2.82
CA GLU A 386 13.17 16.34 1.49
C GLU A 386 14.61 16.75 1.14
N TYR A 387 15.42 15.80 0.66
CA TYR A 387 16.70 16.05 -0.01
C TYR A 387 16.58 15.74 -1.49
N ARG A 388 16.41 16.76 -2.33
CA ARG A 388 16.41 16.59 -3.79
C ARG A 388 17.84 16.47 -4.30
N VAL A 389 18.10 15.37 -5.01
CA VAL A 389 19.40 15.17 -5.63
C VAL A 389 19.57 16.14 -6.79
N ASN A 390 20.77 16.69 -6.92
CA ASN A 390 21.17 17.45 -8.10
C ASN A 390 21.47 16.51 -9.26
N VAL A 391 21.48 17.06 -10.47
CA VAL A 391 21.85 16.31 -11.68
C VAL A 391 23.20 15.60 -11.52
N GLY A 392 24.21 16.30 -10.98
CA GLY A 392 25.55 15.72 -10.75
C GLY A 392 25.61 14.61 -9.69
N GLU A 393 24.58 14.45 -8.86
CA GLU A 393 24.48 13.37 -7.87
C GLU A 393 23.77 12.12 -8.43
N SER A 394 23.21 12.20 -9.64
CA SER A 394 22.50 11.08 -10.29
C SER A 394 23.45 10.30 -11.20
N SER A 395 23.45 8.97 -11.14
CA SER A 395 24.22 8.13 -12.08
C SER A 395 23.74 8.24 -13.53
N LEU A 396 22.58 8.84 -13.78
CA LEU A 396 22.09 9.09 -15.14
C LEU A 396 23.03 10.00 -15.95
N VAL A 397 23.88 10.80 -15.30
CA VAL A 397 24.92 11.60 -15.97
C VAL A 397 25.98 10.77 -16.71
N GLU A 398 26.10 9.48 -16.38
CA GLU A 398 27.00 8.55 -17.05
C GLU A 398 26.36 7.97 -18.34
N LYS A 399 25.03 8.12 -18.48
CA LYS A 399 24.23 7.50 -19.57
C LYS A 399 23.68 8.52 -20.56
N TYR A 400 23.36 9.72 -20.09
CA TYR A 400 22.67 10.75 -20.87
C TYR A 400 23.56 11.98 -21.02
N SER A 401 23.47 12.65 -22.17
CA SER A 401 24.17 13.91 -22.38
C SER A 401 23.57 15.01 -21.51
N LYS A 402 24.34 16.05 -21.19
CA LYS A 402 23.87 17.17 -20.35
C LYS A 402 22.65 17.90 -20.92
N ASP A 403 22.47 17.85 -22.24
CA ASP A 403 21.36 18.48 -22.95
C ASP A 403 20.14 17.56 -23.11
N ASP A 404 20.25 16.28 -22.73
CA ASP A 404 19.14 15.34 -22.77
C ASP A 404 18.04 15.74 -21.77
N LEU A 405 16.79 15.68 -22.22
CA LEU A 405 15.63 16.01 -21.38
C LEU A 405 15.56 15.15 -20.12
N VAL A 406 16.07 13.91 -20.14
CA VAL A 406 16.13 13.04 -18.96
C VAL A 406 16.82 13.73 -17.78
N LEU A 407 17.85 14.54 -18.05
CA LEU A 407 18.62 15.28 -17.05
C LEU A 407 18.20 16.75 -16.96
N LYS A 408 18.05 17.41 -18.11
CA LYS A 408 17.83 18.86 -18.22
C LYS A 408 16.45 19.27 -17.75
N ASP A 409 15.44 18.50 -18.12
CA ASP A 409 14.06 18.75 -17.72
C ASP A 409 13.29 17.43 -17.52
N PRO A 410 13.48 16.77 -16.36
CA PRO A 410 12.80 15.53 -16.04
C PRO A 410 11.27 15.65 -16.06
N ILE A 411 10.73 16.86 -15.86
CA ILE A 411 9.29 17.11 -15.88
C ILE A 411 8.79 17.07 -17.33
N ALA A 412 9.50 17.73 -18.25
CA ALA A 412 9.20 17.68 -19.68
C ALA A 412 9.40 16.28 -20.26
N TYR A 413 10.48 15.58 -19.91
CA TYR A 413 10.70 14.19 -20.34
C TYR A 413 9.59 13.26 -19.85
N ARG A 414 9.17 13.42 -18.59
CA ARG A 414 8.03 12.70 -18.05
C ARG A 414 6.74 13.04 -18.80
N GLY A 415 6.49 14.31 -19.10
CA GLY A 415 5.25 14.75 -19.72
C GLY A 415 4.02 14.36 -18.89
N VAL A 416 2.95 13.95 -19.58
CA VAL A 416 1.70 13.47 -18.96
C VAL A 416 1.68 11.94 -18.76
N ASP A 417 2.47 11.20 -19.52
CA ASP A 417 2.45 9.72 -19.50
C ASP A 417 3.57 9.17 -18.62
N TRP A 418 3.24 8.56 -17.48
CA TRP A 418 4.21 7.83 -16.66
C TRP A 418 4.26 6.36 -17.07
N ASN A 419 4.98 6.07 -18.17
CA ASN A 419 5.07 4.74 -18.77
C ASN A 419 6.27 3.90 -18.28
N ALA A 420 6.27 2.63 -18.68
CA ALA A 420 7.32 1.64 -18.48
C ALA A 420 8.77 2.14 -18.67
N THR A 421 9.00 2.86 -19.77
CA THR A 421 10.32 3.36 -20.15
C THR A 421 10.76 4.44 -19.18
N LYS A 422 9.89 5.42 -18.89
CA LYS A 422 10.18 6.54 -17.98
C LYS A 422 10.37 6.06 -16.55
N MET A 423 9.56 5.09 -16.12
CA MET A 423 9.76 4.39 -14.86
C MET A 423 11.15 3.75 -14.80
N ASN A 424 11.53 2.99 -15.83
CA ASN A 424 12.80 2.29 -15.83
C ASN A 424 13.98 3.27 -15.69
N VAL A 425 13.95 4.40 -16.40
CA VAL A 425 14.95 5.48 -16.29
C VAL A 425 15.08 5.97 -14.84
N TYR A 426 14.01 6.46 -14.23
CA TYR A 426 14.13 7.13 -12.93
C TYR A 426 14.09 6.21 -11.71
N LEU A 427 13.47 5.03 -11.83
CA LEU A 427 13.33 4.09 -10.73
C LEU A 427 14.45 3.03 -10.73
N LYS A 428 14.97 2.63 -11.89
CA LYS A 428 15.78 1.39 -11.98
C LYS A 428 17.19 1.65 -12.47
N GLU A 429 17.32 2.60 -13.37
CA GLU A 429 18.59 2.95 -13.99
C GLU A 429 19.37 4.06 -13.29
N GLN A 430 18.72 4.75 -12.36
CA GLN A 430 19.26 5.85 -11.58
C GLN A 430 19.66 5.37 -10.19
N ASP A 431 20.94 5.52 -9.87
CA ASP A 431 21.51 5.47 -8.53
C ASP A 431 21.97 6.86 -8.12
N VAL A 432 22.29 7.05 -6.84
CA VAL A 432 22.63 8.37 -6.28
C VAL A 432 24.01 8.34 -5.63
N ARG A 433 24.86 9.31 -5.97
CA ARG A 433 26.11 9.62 -5.26
C ARG A 433 25.95 10.97 -4.59
N LEU A 434 25.60 10.95 -3.31
CA LEU A 434 25.21 12.15 -2.57
C LEU A 434 26.42 13.05 -2.34
N ASP A 435 26.24 14.35 -2.50
CA ASP A 435 27.18 15.38 -2.06
C ASP A 435 27.23 15.40 -0.54
N VAL A 436 28.36 15.01 0.04
CA VAL A 436 28.51 14.84 1.50
C VAL A 436 28.30 16.15 2.25
N ASN A 437 28.73 17.29 1.70
CA ASN A 437 28.64 18.58 2.37
C ASN A 437 27.20 19.12 2.35
N ARG A 438 26.56 19.10 1.17
CA ARG A 438 25.14 19.49 1.06
C ARG A 438 24.25 18.58 1.88
N PHE A 439 24.51 17.28 1.86
CA PHE A 439 23.72 16.33 2.63
C PHE A 439 23.93 16.53 4.14
N ARG A 440 25.16 16.83 4.59
CA ARG A 440 25.46 17.16 6.00
C ARG A 440 24.62 18.35 6.50
N GLU A 441 24.47 19.41 5.71
CA GLU A 441 23.64 20.56 6.09
C GLU A 441 22.18 20.18 6.37
N HIS A 442 21.63 19.26 5.59
CA HIS A 442 20.27 18.74 5.80
C HIS A 442 20.20 17.85 7.04
N MET A 443 21.22 17.01 7.23
CA MET A 443 21.27 16.07 8.34
C MET A 443 21.55 16.73 9.70
N ASN A 444 22.25 17.87 9.73
CA ASN A 444 22.36 18.69 10.95
C ASN A 444 20.98 19.15 11.43
N LYS A 445 20.12 19.63 10.54
CA LYS A 445 18.75 20.04 10.90
C LYS A 445 17.91 18.85 11.36
N ALA A 446 18.06 17.71 10.68
CA ALA A 446 17.41 16.46 11.09
C ALA A 446 17.87 16.01 12.47
N TYR A 447 19.16 16.18 12.80
CA TYR A 447 19.73 15.83 14.08
C TYR A 447 19.14 16.65 15.22
N GLU A 448 19.07 17.98 15.08
CA GLU A 448 18.47 18.84 16.11
C GLU A 448 17.03 18.43 16.43
N LYS A 449 16.24 18.10 15.40
CA LYS A 449 14.86 17.62 15.58
C LYS A 449 14.81 16.26 16.27
N ALA A 450 15.65 15.31 15.84
CA ALA A 450 15.72 13.98 16.43
C ALA A 450 16.21 14.02 17.88
N LYS A 451 17.13 14.94 18.20
CA LYS A 451 17.63 15.19 19.55
C LYS A 451 16.56 15.80 20.44
N THR A 452 15.84 16.80 19.94
CA THR A 452 14.67 17.37 20.63
C THR A 452 13.63 16.31 20.93
N PHE A 453 13.29 15.47 19.95
CA PHE A 453 12.37 14.35 20.13
C PHE A 453 12.86 13.35 21.20
N MET A 454 14.14 12.96 21.14
CA MET A 454 14.75 12.06 22.13
C MET A 454 14.73 12.63 23.56
N ASP A 455 14.89 13.95 23.71
CA ASP A 455 14.91 14.59 25.04
C ASP A 455 13.49 14.77 25.63
N ILE A 456 12.45 14.77 24.80
CA ILE A 456 11.03 14.82 25.22
C ILE A 456 10.49 13.41 25.54
N ASP A 457 10.81 12.43 24.69
CA ASP A 457 10.24 11.07 24.67
C ASP A 457 11.22 9.98 25.17
N GLY A 458 12.22 10.38 25.97
CA GLY A 458 13.28 9.51 26.51
C GLY A 458 12.77 8.32 27.31
#